data_AF-A0A6A6KE77-F1
#
_entry.id   AF-A0A6A6KE77-F1
#
_cell.length_a   1.000
_cell.length_b   1.000
_cell.length_c   1.000
_cell.angle_alpha   90.00
_cell.angle_beta   90.00
_cell.angle_gamma   90.00
#
_symmetry.space_group_name_H-M   'P 1'
#
loop_
_entity.id
_entity.type
_entity.pdbx_description
1 polymer ?
#
loop_
_entity_poly.entity_id
_entity_poly.type
_entity_poly.pdbx_seq_one_letter_code
_entity_poly.pdbx_strand_id
1 'polypeptide(L)'
;MEGLNITDEILSPNSVTRQLSDQISLAKAFVVIAKESNNLQFAWELSAQIRNSQVLLSSAATRRAPLTTRESETAIRDMGLLLYQAQQLHYDSATMIMRLKAKIQALEEQMSSATEKSSKYGQIAAEEVPKGLYCLGIQLTTEWFGNLNLQRKINERMHIESKLRDNNLYHFCVFSDNILATSVVVNSTALNSKRPNMVVFHLVTDEINYAAMKAWFSMNDLRGVTVEVQKFEDFKWLNASYVPVLKQLQDSETQNYYFSGHNDDGGTPIKFRNPKYLSMLNHLRFYIPEVFPALKKVIFLDDDVVVQKDLSAIFY
;
A
#
# COMPACT_ATOMS: atom_id res chain seq x y z
N MET A 1 29.99 20.99 64.82
CA MET A 1 30.46 21.12 63.43
C MET A 1 29.27 20.80 62.54
N GLU A 2 28.64 21.83 61.98
CA GLU A 2 27.58 21.66 60.99
C GLU A 2 28.17 20.96 59.76
N GLY A 3 27.51 19.89 59.31
CA GLY A 3 27.91 19.16 58.11
C GLY A 3 27.75 20.04 56.88
N LEU A 4 28.67 19.93 55.93
CA LEU A 4 28.63 20.69 54.68
C LEU A 4 27.31 20.44 53.95
N ASN A 5 26.57 21.51 53.67
CA ASN A 5 25.39 21.46 52.82
C ASN A 5 25.84 21.54 51.35
N ILE A 6 25.90 20.38 50.69
CA ILE A 6 26.33 20.22 49.29
C ILE A 6 25.49 21.12 48.35
N THR A 7 24.23 21.38 48.69
CA THR A 7 23.35 22.25 47.93
C THR A 7 23.80 23.71 47.96
N ASP A 8 24.28 24.20 49.10
CA ASP A 8 24.78 25.58 49.24
C ASP A 8 26.13 25.77 48.53
N GLU A 9 26.95 24.72 48.50
CA GLU A 9 28.23 24.71 47.79
C GLU A 9 28.05 24.74 46.26
N ILE A 10 27.03 24.06 45.71
CA ILE A 10 26.71 24.10 44.27
C ILE A 10 26.11 25.46 43.87
N LEU A 11 25.43 26.16 44.78
CA LEU A 11 24.84 27.47 44.53
C LEU A 11 25.85 28.62 44.67
N SER A 12 26.98 28.41 45.35
CA SER A 12 28.02 29.43 45.55
C SER A 12 28.80 29.72 44.25
N PRO A 13 28.97 31.00 43.86
CA PRO A 13 29.68 31.38 42.65
C PRO A 13 31.20 31.16 42.71
N ASN A 14 31.77 31.09 43.92
CA ASN A 14 33.21 30.87 44.14
C ASN A 14 33.56 29.40 44.45
N SER A 15 32.60 28.49 44.23
CA SER A 15 32.77 27.07 44.51
C SER A 15 33.52 26.37 43.39
N VAL A 16 34.64 25.77 43.77
CA VAL A 16 35.46 24.88 42.91
C VAL A 16 34.65 23.66 42.45
N THR A 17 33.80 23.13 43.33
CA THR A 17 32.90 22.00 43.07
C THR A 17 31.88 22.37 41.97
N ARG A 18 31.30 23.58 42.03
CA ARG A 18 30.42 24.10 40.97
C ARG A 18 31.17 24.26 39.65
N GLN A 19 32.34 24.89 39.67
CA GLN A 19 33.15 25.11 38.46
C GLN A 19 33.48 23.80 37.74
N LEU A 20 33.92 22.77 38.47
CA LEU A 20 34.20 21.45 37.91
C LEU A 20 32.94 20.79 37.33
N SER A 21 31.80 20.92 38.02
CA SER A 21 30.51 20.40 37.54
C SER A 21 30.07 21.08 36.23
N ASP A 22 30.23 22.39 36.13
CA ASP A 22 29.89 23.16 34.92
C ASP A 22 30.82 22.78 33.75
N GLN A 23 32.13 22.66 34.00
CA GLN A 23 33.11 22.22 33.01
C GLN A 23 32.84 20.79 32.52
N ILE A 24 32.47 19.87 33.42
CA ILE A 24 32.06 18.50 33.05
C ILE A 24 30.83 18.54 32.16
N SER A 25 29.85 19.38 32.47
CA SER A 25 28.61 19.48 31.70
C SER A 25 28.89 19.98 30.27
N LEU A 26 29.74 20.99 30.12
CA LEU A 26 30.17 21.49 28.82
C LEU A 26 31.02 20.46 28.06
N ALA A 27 31.96 19.80 28.73
CA ALA A 27 32.80 18.76 28.13
C ALA A 27 31.97 17.59 27.58
N LYS A 28 30.90 17.18 28.28
CA LYS A 28 29.97 16.15 27.80
C LYS A 28 29.30 16.54 26.48
N ALA A 29 28.93 17.82 26.31
CA ALA A 29 28.38 18.30 25.03
C ALA A 29 29.43 18.21 23.91
N PHE A 30 30.68 18.61 24.18
CA PHE A 30 31.77 18.52 23.20
C PHE A 30 32.17 17.08 22.85
N VAL A 31 32.03 16.11 23.75
CA VAL A 31 32.23 14.68 23.42
C VAL A 31 31.26 14.23 22.32
N VAL A 32 29.99 14.66 22.39
CA VAL A 32 28.98 14.31 21.38
C VAL A 32 29.31 14.97 20.05
N ILE A 33 29.68 16.27 20.06
CA ILE A 33 30.10 17.02 18.87
C ILE A 33 31.34 16.39 18.22
N ALA A 34 32.35 16.01 19.02
CA ALA A 34 33.58 15.40 18.56
C ALA A 34 33.31 14.06 17.84
N LYS A 35 32.43 13.21 18.39
CA LYS A 35 32.03 11.94 17.77
C LYS A 35 31.33 12.13 16.44
N GLU A 36 30.36 13.04 16.36
CA GLU A 36 29.67 13.36 15.09
C GLU A 36 30.61 13.99 14.06
N SER A 37 31.67 14.67 14.51
CA SER A 37 32.72 15.24 13.65
C SER A 37 33.83 14.24 13.31
N ASN A 38 33.66 12.96 13.67
CA ASN A 38 34.62 11.88 13.48
C ASN A 38 36.00 12.10 14.16
N ASN A 39 36.06 12.94 15.19
CA ASN A 39 37.25 13.16 16.01
C ASN A 39 37.20 12.29 17.27
N LEU A 40 37.39 10.98 17.07
CA LEU A 40 37.28 9.99 18.15
C LEU A 40 38.38 10.13 19.21
N GLN A 41 39.58 10.58 18.80
CA GLN A 41 40.71 10.81 19.70
C GLN A 41 40.39 11.90 20.73
N PHE A 42 39.92 13.06 20.26
CA PHE A 42 39.56 14.16 21.14
C PHE A 42 38.32 13.84 22.01
N ALA A 43 37.36 13.08 21.47
CA ALA A 43 36.24 12.56 22.26
C ALA A 43 36.70 11.65 23.41
N TRP A 44 37.75 10.85 23.18
CA TRP A 44 38.35 10.00 24.21
C TRP A 44 39.08 10.83 25.27
N GLU A 45 39.88 11.81 24.87
CA GLU A 45 40.61 12.72 25.78
C GLU A 45 39.64 13.49 26.70
N LEU A 46 38.58 14.08 26.14
CA LEU A 46 37.50 14.71 26.91
C LEU A 46 36.82 13.71 27.87
N SER A 47 36.54 12.50 27.40
CA SER A 47 35.90 11.45 28.23
C SER A 47 36.78 11.00 29.39
N ALA A 48 38.10 10.88 29.17
CA ALA A 48 39.07 10.57 30.21
C ALA A 48 39.13 11.68 31.26
N GLN A 49 39.17 12.94 30.82
CA GLN A 49 39.23 14.07 31.74
C GLN A 49 37.92 14.28 32.53
N ILE A 50 36.76 14.01 31.92
CA ILE A 50 35.47 13.98 32.63
C ILE A 50 35.51 12.95 33.76
N ARG A 51 36.02 11.74 33.52
CA ARG A 51 36.13 10.71 34.55
C ARG A 51 37.05 11.14 35.68
N ASN A 52 38.21 11.72 35.37
CA ASN A 52 39.14 12.25 36.38
C ASN A 52 38.47 13.28 37.28
N SER A 53 37.77 14.27 36.69
CA SER A 53 37.05 15.30 37.45
C SER A 53 35.88 14.74 38.26
N GLN A 54 35.18 13.72 37.76
CA GLN A 54 34.10 13.04 38.50
C GLN A 54 34.61 12.26 39.71
N VAL A 55 35.77 11.60 39.60
CA VAL A 55 36.42 10.92 40.73
C VAL A 55 36.78 11.91 41.83
N LEU A 56 37.30 13.09 41.47
CA LEU A 56 37.61 14.15 42.44
C LEU A 56 36.35 14.64 43.17
N LEU A 57 35.27 14.93 42.43
CA LEU A 57 33.99 15.34 43.03
C LEU A 57 33.42 14.27 43.96
N SER A 58 33.48 12.99 43.55
CA SER A 58 33.05 11.85 44.37
C SER A 58 33.87 11.71 45.66
N SER A 59 35.19 11.93 45.58
CA SER A 59 36.08 11.88 46.74
C SER A 59 35.77 12.97 47.76
N ALA A 60 35.45 14.18 47.30
CA ALA A 60 35.07 15.32 48.15
C ALA A 60 33.71 15.08 48.82
N ALA A 61 32.72 14.58 48.06
CA ALA A 61 31.41 14.21 48.60
C ALA A 61 31.50 13.13 49.69
N THR A 62 32.38 12.14 49.51
CA THR A 62 32.62 11.07 50.50
C THR A 62 33.27 11.61 51.78
N ARG A 63 34.18 12.59 51.64
CA ARG A 63 34.86 13.25 52.77
C ARG A 63 33.98 14.29 53.49
N ARG A 64 32.86 14.70 52.88
CA ARG A 64 31.99 15.82 53.34
C ARG A 64 32.80 17.09 53.60
N ALA A 65 33.82 17.33 52.77
CA ALA A 65 34.69 18.49 52.81
C ALA A 65 34.76 19.10 51.40
N PRO A 66 34.80 20.43 51.28
CA PRO A 66 34.80 21.08 49.98
C PRO A 66 36.15 20.86 49.29
N LEU A 67 36.14 20.83 47.96
CA LEU A 67 37.39 20.73 47.20
C LEU A 67 38.24 21.97 47.44
N THR A 68 39.51 21.77 47.80
CA THR A 68 40.45 22.87 47.89
C THR A 68 41.00 23.21 46.51
N THR A 69 41.32 24.49 46.28
CA THR A 69 41.88 24.97 45.00
C THR A 69 43.13 24.18 44.59
N ARG A 70 43.95 23.75 45.55
CA ARG A 70 45.19 23.00 45.31
C ARG A 70 44.93 21.55 44.87
N GLU A 71 43.86 20.92 45.34
CA GLU A 71 43.49 19.54 44.95
C GLU A 71 42.88 19.50 43.55
N SER A 72 42.21 20.58 43.13
CA SER A 72 41.49 20.66 41.85
C SER A 72 42.27 21.35 40.73
N GLU A 73 43.39 22.02 41.03
CA GLU A 73 44.07 22.94 40.09
C GLU A 73 44.43 22.25 38.76
N THR A 74 45.01 21.05 38.83
CA THR A 74 45.41 20.27 37.65
C THR A 74 44.20 19.86 36.82
N ALA A 75 43.16 19.32 37.47
CA ALA A 75 41.95 18.90 36.78
C ALA A 75 41.22 20.05 36.08
N ILE A 76 41.15 21.22 36.73
CA ILE A 76 40.56 22.45 36.17
C ILE A 76 41.38 22.97 34.99
N ARG A 77 42.72 22.97 35.12
CA ARG A 77 43.64 23.43 34.07
C ARG A 77 43.54 22.53 32.84
N ASP A 78 43.64 21.23 33.02
CA ASP A 78 43.60 20.24 31.94
C ASP A 78 42.23 20.23 31.24
N MET A 79 41.14 20.32 32.01
CA MET A 79 39.80 20.48 31.45
C MET A 79 39.66 21.80 30.69
N GLY A 80 40.19 22.90 31.23
CA GLY A 80 40.20 24.21 30.56
C GLY A 80 40.93 24.19 29.21
N LEU A 81 42.05 23.47 29.12
CA LEU A 81 42.78 23.29 27.86
C LEU A 81 41.95 22.54 26.82
N LEU A 82 41.29 21.45 27.20
CA LEU A 82 40.42 20.69 26.28
C LEU A 82 39.19 21.51 25.86
N LEU A 83 38.57 22.26 26.78
CA LEU A 83 37.45 23.14 26.45
C LEU A 83 37.86 24.25 25.48
N TYR A 84 39.05 24.82 25.65
CA TYR A 84 39.59 25.82 24.73
C TYR A 84 39.91 25.22 23.36
N GLN A 85 40.48 24.02 23.31
CA GLN A 85 40.68 23.29 22.05
C GLN A 85 39.34 23.00 21.33
N ALA A 86 38.29 22.63 22.07
CA ALA A 86 36.95 22.46 21.49
C ALA A 86 36.41 23.75 20.86
N GLN A 87 36.67 24.91 21.48
CA GLN A 87 36.33 26.20 20.89
C GLN A 87 37.12 26.49 19.61
N GLN A 88 38.42 26.18 19.59
CA GLN A 88 39.25 26.33 18.38
C GLN A 88 38.82 25.41 17.24
N LEU A 89 38.30 24.22 17.57
CA LEU A 89 37.69 23.30 16.62
C LEU A 89 36.27 23.73 16.19
N HIS A 90 35.81 24.91 16.63
CA HIS A 90 34.48 25.45 16.37
C HIS A 90 33.35 24.48 16.75
N TYR A 91 33.53 23.73 17.85
CA TYR A 91 32.49 22.89 18.38
C TYR A 91 31.41 23.78 19.00
N ASP A 92 30.40 24.11 18.19
CA ASP A 92 29.25 24.90 18.59
C ASP A 92 28.00 24.02 18.69
N SER A 93 27.37 24.06 19.87
CA SER A 93 26.17 23.28 20.16
C SER A 93 24.98 23.74 19.31
N ALA A 94 24.85 25.04 19.02
CA ALA A 94 23.75 25.55 18.21
C ALA A 94 23.85 25.05 16.76
N THR A 95 25.03 25.16 16.16
CA THR A 95 25.32 24.63 14.82
C THR A 95 25.10 23.12 14.75
N MET A 96 25.49 22.36 15.78
CA MET A 96 25.25 20.92 15.83
C MET A 96 23.75 20.59 15.88
N ILE A 97 22.98 21.31 16.70
CA ILE A 97 21.52 21.13 16.78
C ILE A 97 20.88 21.40 15.42
N MET A 98 21.29 22.46 14.71
CA MET A 98 20.77 22.75 13.36
C MET A 98 21.14 21.64 12.35
N ARG A 99 22.37 21.11 12.41
CA ARG A 99 22.79 19.99 11.56
C ARG A 99 21.99 18.71 11.84
N LEU A 100 21.78 18.39 13.11
CA LEU A 100 20.97 17.24 13.52
C LEU A 100 19.52 17.40 13.06
N LYS A 101 18.92 18.59 13.22
CA LYS A 101 17.58 18.90 12.72
C LYS A 101 17.49 18.68 11.20
N ALA A 102 18.46 19.17 10.43
CA ALA A 102 18.50 18.96 8.98
C ALA A 102 18.62 17.47 8.60
N LYS A 103 19.45 16.69 9.33
CA LYS A 103 19.54 15.24 9.13
C LYS A 103 18.22 14.53 9.44
N ILE A 104 17.53 14.91 10.51
CA ILE A 104 16.22 14.34 10.87
C ILE A 104 15.21 14.60 9.76
N GLN A 105 15.10 15.84 9.30
CA GLN A 105 14.19 16.21 8.22
C GLN A 105 14.50 15.43 6.92
N ALA A 106 15.78 15.31 6.55
CA ALA A 106 16.17 14.53 5.38
C ALA A 106 15.82 13.03 5.51
N LEU A 107 15.95 12.46 6.71
CA LEU A 107 15.54 11.08 6.98
C LEU A 107 14.02 10.90 6.95
N GLU A 108 13.25 11.87 7.46
CA GLU A 108 11.79 11.87 7.40
C GLU A 108 11.30 11.93 5.94
N GLU A 109 11.90 12.80 5.11
CA GLU A 109 11.59 12.90 3.68
C GLU A 109 11.90 11.60 2.94
N GLN A 110 13.04 10.96 3.22
CA GLN A 110 13.38 9.64 2.65
C GLN A 110 12.40 8.55 3.10
N MET A 111 12.02 8.53 4.37
CA MET A 111 11.06 7.56 4.91
C MET A 111 9.68 7.73 4.27
N SER A 112 9.22 8.98 4.08
CA SER A 112 7.97 9.29 3.38
C SER A 112 7.99 8.77 1.93
N SER A 113 9.05 9.09 1.17
CA SER A 113 9.19 8.62 -0.21
C SER A 113 9.28 7.08 -0.32
N ALA A 114 9.97 6.43 0.61
CA ALA A 114 10.06 4.97 0.65
C ALA A 114 8.69 4.33 0.95
N THR A 115 7.91 4.93 1.85
CA THR A 115 6.56 4.47 2.21
C THR A 115 5.61 4.61 1.03
N GLU A 116 5.67 5.74 0.31
CA GLU A 116 4.87 5.96 -0.91
C GLU A 116 5.17 4.92 -1.99
N LYS A 117 6.46 4.69 -2.28
CA LYS A 117 6.90 3.66 -3.23
C LYS A 117 6.44 2.27 -2.82
N SER A 118 6.57 1.92 -1.53
CA SER A 118 6.12 0.64 -0.99
C SER A 118 4.62 0.44 -1.18
N SER A 119 3.80 1.46 -0.90
CA SER A 119 2.36 1.41 -1.13
C SER A 119 2.02 1.21 -2.61
N LYS A 120 2.70 1.92 -3.51
CA LYS A 120 2.49 1.79 -4.96
C LYS A 120 2.86 0.40 -5.47
N TYR A 121 4.00 -0.14 -5.04
CA TYR A 121 4.39 -1.51 -5.41
C TYR A 121 3.45 -2.57 -4.82
N GLY A 122 2.95 -2.35 -3.60
CA GLY A 122 1.93 -3.21 -3.01
C GLY A 122 0.64 -3.23 -3.84
N GLN A 123 0.20 -2.07 -4.35
CA GLN A 123 -0.96 -1.99 -5.23
C GLN A 123 -0.72 -2.71 -6.57
N ILE A 124 0.42 -2.44 -7.23
CA ILE A 124 0.79 -3.11 -8.49
C ILE A 124 0.83 -4.62 -8.28
N ALA A 125 1.47 -5.11 -7.21
CA ALA A 125 1.55 -6.55 -6.95
C ALA A 125 0.18 -7.19 -6.65
N ALA A 126 -0.78 -6.45 -6.11
CA ALA A 126 -2.13 -6.93 -5.84
C ALA A 126 -3.04 -6.91 -7.09
N GLU A 127 -2.80 -6.00 -8.03
CA GLU A 127 -3.63 -5.77 -9.21
C GLU A 127 -3.05 -6.39 -10.50
N GLU A 128 -1.73 -6.62 -10.58
CA GLU A 128 -1.11 -7.18 -11.77
C GLU A 128 -1.60 -8.59 -12.08
N VAL A 129 -1.99 -8.79 -13.33
CA VAL A 129 -2.29 -10.10 -13.88
C VAL A 129 -0.96 -10.82 -14.16
N PRO A 130 -0.74 -12.03 -13.63
CA PRO A 130 0.45 -12.82 -13.94
C PRO A 130 0.66 -12.93 -15.46
N LYS A 131 1.90 -12.76 -15.93
CA LYS A 131 2.23 -12.72 -17.37
C LYS A 131 1.65 -13.91 -18.15
N GLY A 132 1.62 -15.10 -17.55
CA GLY A 132 1.02 -16.28 -18.18
C GLY A 132 -0.47 -16.13 -18.48
N LEU A 133 -1.24 -15.52 -17.58
CA LEU A 133 -2.66 -15.26 -17.78
C LEU A 133 -2.88 -14.17 -18.84
N TYR A 134 -2.04 -13.14 -18.86
CA TYR A 134 -2.07 -12.13 -19.91
C TYR A 134 -1.78 -12.74 -21.30
N CYS A 135 -0.75 -13.59 -21.41
CA CYS A 135 -0.44 -14.31 -22.64
C CYS A 135 -1.59 -15.20 -23.10
N LEU A 136 -2.29 -15.87 -22.19
CA LEU A 136 -3.48 -16.66 -22.51
C LEU A 136 -4.56 -15.81 -23.19
N GLY A 137 -4.86 -14.62 -22.65
CA GLY A 137 -5.81 -13.69 -23.26
C GLY A 137 -5.42 -13.31 -24.69
N ILE A 138 -4.15 -12.96 -24.92
CA ILE A 138 -3.64 -12.64 -26.27
C ILE A 138 -3.75 -13.83 -27.22
N GLN A 139 -3.41 -15.04 -26.76
CA GLN A 139 -3.50 -16.25 -27.58
C GLN A 139 -4.94 -16.54 -27.97
N LEU A 140 -5.89 -16.45 -27.03
CA LEU A 140 -7.31 -16.65 -27.31
C LEU A 140 -7.88 -15.61 -28.28
N THR A 141 -7.49 -14.34 -28.13
CA THR A 141 -7.85 -13.28 -29.09
C THR A 141 -7.27 -13.59 -30.48
N THR A 142 -6.02 -14.04 -30.54
CA THR A 142 -5.38 -14.43 -31.80
C THR A 142 -6.13 -15.57 -32.48
N GLU A 143 -6.51 -16.60 -31.71
CA GLU A 143 -7.30 -17.73 -32.21
C GLU A 143 -8.70 -17.31 -32.67
N TRP A 144 -9.35 -16.38 -31.96
CA TRP A 144 -10.66 -15.85 -32.35
C TRP A 144 -10.68 -15.26 -33.76
N PHE A 145 -9.66 -14.47 -34.09
CA PHE A 145 -9.54 -13.80 -35.40
C PHE A 145 -8.86 -14.68 -36.46
N GLY A 146 -8.01 -15.62 -36.06
CA GLY A 146 -7.29 -16.51 -36.97
C GLY A 146 -8.07 -17.74 -37.41
N ASN A 147 -9.04 -18.20 -36.63
CA ASN A 147 -9.72 -19.48 -36.86
C ASN A 147 -11.17 -19.31 -37.36
N LEU A 148 -11.33 -19.31 -38.69
CA LEU A 148 -12.64 -19.21 -39.36
C LEU A 148 -13.65 -20.29 -38.93
N ASN A 149 -13.19 -21.45 -38.42
CA ASN A 149 -14.10 -22.50 -37.94
C ASN A 149 -14.77 -22.15 -36.61
N LEU A 150 -14.12 -21.36 -35.75
CA LEU A 150 -14.74 -20.86 -34.52
C LEU A 150 -15.87 -19.89 -34.84
N GLN A 151 -15.64 -19.01 -35.82
CA GLN A 151 -16.67 -18.08 -36.30
C GLN A 151 -17.82 -18.82 -37.01
N ARG A 152 -17.52 -19.90 -37.76
CA ARG A 152 -18.54 -20.73 -38.42
C ARG A 152 -19.42 -21.50 -37.43
N LYS A 153 -18.85 -22.04 -36.34
CA LYS A 153 -19.62 -22.65 -35.23
C LYS A 153 -20.60 -21.69 -34.56
N ILE A 154 -20.46 -20.39 -34.76
CA ILE A 154 -21.39 -19.37 -34.24
C ILE A 154 -22.57 -19.16 -35.20
N ASN A 155 -22.38 -19.32 -36.51
CA ASN A 155 -23.45 -19.17 -37.49
C ASN A 155 -24.46 -20.34 -37.47
N GLU A 156 -24.09 -21.49 -36.91
CA GLU A 156 -25.00 -22.64 -36.70
C GLU A 156 -25.96 -22.44 -35.50
N ARG A 157 -25.91 -21.28 -34.83
CA ARG A 157 -26.57 -21.01 -33.53
C ARG A 157 -27.98 -20.39 -33.61
N MET A 158 -28.74 -20.52 -34.70
CA MET A 158 -30.17 -20.11 -34.69
C MET A 158 -30.98 -20.81 -33.59
N HIS A 159 -30.56 -22.01 -33.16
CA HIS A 159 -31.16 -22.72 -32.02
C HIS A 159 -30.76 -22.20 -30.63
N ILE A 160 -29.72 -21.37 -30.51
CA ILE A 160 -29.30 -20.80 -29.22
C ILE A 160 -30.12 -19.55 -28.91
N GLU A 161 -30.41 -18.70 -29.89
CA GLU A 161 -31.20 -17.48 -29.68
C GLU A 161 -32.56 -17.76 -29.03
N SER A 162 -33.21 -18.87 -29.40
CA SER A 162 -34.47 -19.28 -28.77
C SER A 162 -34.30 -19.67 -27.30
N LYS A 163 -33.20 -20.34 -26.94
CA LYS A 163 -32.87 -20.68 -25.54
C LYS A 163 -32.52 -19.46 -24.71
N LEU A 164 -31.92 -18.42 -25.29
CA LEU A 164 -31.49 -17.23 -24.53
C LEU A 164 -32.66 -16.46 -23.90
N ARG A 165 -33.89 -16.63 -24.43
CA ARG A 165 -35.10 -15.95 -23.95
C ARG A 165 -36.15 -16.91 -23.37
N ASP A 166 -35.85 -18.21 -23.30
CA ASP A 166 -36.79 -19.23 -22.83
C ASP A 166 -36.84 -19.27 -21.30
N ASN A 167 -37.90 -18.68 -20.75
CA ASN A 167 -38.15 -18.60 -19.32
C ASN A 167 -38.34 -19.96 -18.61
N ASN A 168 -38.37 -21.09 -19.33
CA ASN A 168 -38.39 -22.43 -18.75
C ASN A 168 -36.97 -23.00 -18.47
N LEU A 169 -35.93 -22.27 -18.85
CA LEU A 169 -34.52 -22.65 -18.62
C LEU A 169 -33.95 -21.96 -17.38
N TYR A 170 -32.84 -22.51 -16.87
CA TYR A 170 -32.15 -21.98 -15.71
C TYR A 170 -31.12 -20.94 -16.17
N HIS A 171 -31.49 -19.67 -16.07
CA HIS A 171 -30.64 -18.56 -16.50
C HIS A 171 -29.75 -18.04 -15.37
N PHE A 172 -28.45 -18.08 -15.62
CA PHE A 172 -27.42 -17.49 -14.77
C PHE A 172 -26.75 -16.34 -15.51
N CYS A 173 -26.30 -15.32 -14.80
CA CYS A 173 -25.44 -14.28 -15.36
C CYS A 173 -24.17 -14.09 -14.52
N VAL A 174 -23.08 -13.78 -15.21
CA VAL A 174 -21.77 -13.44 -14.62
C VAL A 174 -21.23 -12.23 -15.36
N PHE A 175 -20.78 -11.22 -14.63
CA PHE A 175 -20.20 -10.00 -15.20
C PHE A 175 -18.73 -9.92 -14.80
N SER A 176 -17.81 -10.16 -15.75
CA SER A 176 -16.38 -10.29 -15.46
C SER A 176 -15.52 -10.13 -16.71
N ASP A 177 -14.31 -9.60 -16.50
CA ASP A 177 -13.21 -9.54 -17.46
C ASP A 177 -12.26 -10.75 -17.33
N ASN A 178 -12.45 -11.60 -16.31
CA ASN A 178 -11.59 -12.73 -16.01
C ASN A 178 -12.12 -14.02 -16.62
N ILE A 179 -11.49 -14.43 -17.72
CA ILE A 179 -11.85 -15.63 -18.50
C ILE A 179 -11.76 -16.91 -17.67
N LEU A 180 -10.72 -17.05 -16.84
CA LEU A 180 -10.52 -18.26 -16.05
C LEU A 180 -11.49 -18.36 -14.88
N ALA A 181 -11.70 -17.25 -14.16
CA ALA A 181 -12.66 -17.20 -13.07
C ALA A 181 -14.07 -17.55 -13.58
N THR A 182 -14.49 -16.89 -14.66
CA THR A 182 -15.76 -17.18 -15.34
C THR A 182 -15.86 -18.65 -15.80
N SER A 183 -14.79 -19.19 -16.39
CA SER A 183 -14.73 -20.61 -16.77
C SER A 183 -14.93 -21.55 -15.59
N VAL A 184 -14.35 -21.25 -14.42
CA VAL A 184 -14.54 -22.03 -13.20
C VAL A 184 -15.98 -21.97 -12.71
N VAL A 185 -16.63 -20.80 -12.71
CA VAL A 185 -18.04 -20.65 -12.32
C VAL A 185 -18.93 -21.50 -13.23
N VAL A 186 -18.78 -21.36 -14.56
CA VAL A 186 -19.61 -22.09 -15.52
C VAL A 186 -19.35 -23.59 -15.43
N ASN A 187 -18.09 -24.02 -15.39
CA ASN A 187 -17.73 -25.43 -15.33
C ASN A 187 -18.17 -26.09 -14.02
N SER A 188 -17.96 -25.43 -12.88
CA SER A 188 -18.42 -25.96 -11.58
C SER A 188 -19.95 -26.06 -11.51
N THR A 189 -20.67 -25.11 -12.10
CA THR A 189 -22.13 -25.17 -12.23
C THR A 189 -22.57 -26.31 -13.15
N ALA A 190 -21.91 -26.48 -14.29
CA ALA A 190 -22.18 -27.55 -15.24
C ALA A 190 -21.94 -28.94 -14.64
N LEU A 191 -20.84 -29.12 -13.90
CA LEU A 191 -20.47 -30.37 -13.26
C LEU A 191 -21.46 -30.81 -12.17
N ASN A 192 -21.98 -29.84 -11.41
CA ASN A 192 -22.89 -30.11 -10.30
C ASN A 192 -24.38 -30.04 -10.68
N SER A 193 -24.70 -29.61 -11.89
CA SER A 193 -26.08 -29.55 -12.35
C SER A 193 -26.63 -30.94 -12.68
N LYS A 194 -27.85 -31.21 -12.23
CA LYS A 194 -28.58 -32.44 -12.63
C LYS A 194 -29.00 -32.44 -14.09
N ARG A 195 -29.19 -31.25 -14.68
CA ARG A 195 -29.71 -31.06 -16.04
C ARG A 195 -28.92 -29.93 -16.75
N PRO A 196 -27.63 -30.15 -17.08
CA PRO A 196 -26.78 -29.11 -17.67
C PRO A 196 -27.31 -28.56 -19.00
N ASN A 197 -28.01 -29.37 -19.79
CA ASN A 197 -28.64 -28.93 -21.05
C ASN A 197 -29.75 -27.87 -20.89
N MET A 198 -30.25 -27.67 -19.67
CA MET A 198 -31.23 -26.64 -19.33
C MET A 198 -30.59 -25.38 -18.74
N VAL A 199 -29.29 -25.38 -18.52
CA VAL A 199 -28.56 -24.25 -17.94
C VAL A 199 -28.12 -23.32 -19.07
N VAL A 200 -28.39 -22.03 -18.88
CA VAL A 200 -28.00 -20.95 -19.79
C VAL A 200 -27.19 -19.93 -19.00
N PHE A 201 -25.95 -19.69 -19.44
CA PHE A 201 -25.09 -18.65 -18.89
C PHE A 201 -25.05 -17.45 -19.83
N HIS A 202 -25.35 -16.28 -19.27
CA HIS A 202 -25.15 -14.98 -19.90
C HIS A 202 -23.94 -14.31 -19.29
N LEU A 203 -22.84 -14.31 -20.03
CA LEU A 203 -21.57 -13.71 -19.63
C LEU A 203 -21.50 -12.31 -20.22
N VAL A 204 -21.26 -11.30 -19.38
CA VAL A 204 -21.03 -9.93 -19.86
C VAL A 204 -19.61 -9.53 -19.51
N THR A 205 -18.89 -9.01 -20.50
CA THR A 205 -17.50 -8.58 -20.40
C THR A 205 -17.32 -7.22 -21.09
N ASP A 206 -16.13 -6.62 -20.99
CA ASP A 206 -15.74 -5.46 -21.78
C ASP A 206 -15.32 -5.85 -23.22
N GLU A 207 -15.12 -4.83 -24.06
CA GLU A 207 -14.69 -4.99 -25.44
C GLU A 207 -13.30 -5.64 -25.57
N ILE A 208 -12.40 -5.39 -24.62
CA ILE A 208 -11.02 -5.90 -24.63
C ILE A 208 -11.00 -7.42 -24.48
N ASN A 209 -11.78 -7.96 -23.54
CA ASN A 209 -11.79 -9.37 -23.22
C ASN A 209 -12.83 -10.17 -24.02
N TYR A 210 -13.75 -9.50 -24.71
CA TYR A 210 -14.82 -10.11 -25.50
C TYR A 210 -14.34 -11.20 -26.47
N ALA A 211 -13.34 -10.90 -27.31
CA ALA A 211 -12.84 -11.84 -28.31
C ALA A 211 -12.25 -13.10 -27.66
N ALA A 212 -11.42 -12.92 -26.63
CA ALA A 212 -10.80 -14.02 -25.92
C ALA A 212 -11.83 -14.89 -25.18
N MET A 213 -12.81 -14.26 -24.53
CA MET A 213 -13.90 -14.95 -23.83
C MET A 213 -14.76 -15.76 -24.82
N LYS A 214 -15.13 -15.17 -25.96
CA LYS A 214 -15.87 -15.89 -27.02
C LYS A 214 -15.06 -17.07 -27.58
N ALA A 215 -13.76 -16.91 -27.81
CA ALA A 215 -12.90 -18.02 -28.24
C ALA A 215 -12.90 -19.15 -27.21
N TRP A 216 -12.65 -18.85 -25.94
CA TRP A 216 -12.60 -19.85 -24.86
C TRP A 216 -13.88 -20.69 -24.81
N PHE A 217 -15.05 -20.06 -24.73
CA PHE A 217 -16.33 -20.76 -24.65
C PHE A 217 -16.81 -21.35 -25.99
N SER A 218 -16.15 -21.05 -27.11
CA SER A 218 -16.40 -21.71 -28.40
C SER A 218 -15.53 -22.95 -28.61
N MET A 219 -14.36 -22.99 -27.98
CA MET A 219 -13.44 -24.12 -28.00
C MET A 219 -13.80 -25.19 -26.96
N ASN A 220 -14.36 -24.79 -25.83
CA ASN A 220 -14.65 -25.68 -24.71
C ASN A 220 -16.15 -25.99 -24.63
N ASP A 221 -16.53 -27.26 -24.77
CA ASP A 221 -17.90 -27.73 -24.49
C ASP A 221 -18.05 -28.08 -23.00
N LEU A 222 -19.01 -27.44 -22.34
CA LEU A 222 -19.24 -27.53 -20.90
C LEU A 222 -20.46 -28.40 -20.59
N ARG A 223 -20.42 -29.66 -21.03
CA ARG A 223 -21.49 -30.68 -20.83
C ARG A 223 -22.87 -30.22 -21.36
N GLY A 224 -22.91 -29.49 -22.46
CA GLY A 224 -24.16 -29.05 -23.09
C GLY A 224 -24.83 -27.83 -22.45
N VAL A 225 -24.15 -27.17 -21.49
CA VAL A 225 -24.54 -25.83 -21.01
C VAL A 225 -24.50 -24.84 -22.17
N THR A 226 -25.54 -24.01 -22.29
CA THR A 226 -25.56 -22.95 -23.29
C THR A 226 -24.87 -21.71 -22.73
N VAL A 227 -23.84 -21.21 -23.41
CA VAL A 227 -23.11 -20.00 -22.99
C VAL A 227 -23.20 -18.94 -24.07
N GLU A 228 -23.68 -17.76 -23.68
CA GLU A 228 -23.64 -16.56 -24.48
C GLU A 228 -22.73 -15.53 -23.83
N VAL A 229 -21.87 -14.92 -24.64
CA VAL A 229 -20.98 -13.85 -24.20
C VAL A 229 -21.39 -12.57 -24.92
N GLN A 230 -21.61 -11.51 -24.16
CA GLN A 230 -21.97 -10.18 -24.63
C GLN A 230 -20.92 -9.18 -24.15
N LYS A 231 -20.74 -8.10 -24.90
CA LYS A 231 -19.96 -6.94 -24.46
C LYS A 231 -20.90 -5.82 -24.05
N PHE A 232 -20.66 -5.18 -22.90
CA PHE A 232 -21.60 -4.18 -22.39
C PHE A 232 -21.61 -2.89 -23.21
N GLU A 233 -20.56 -2.65 -24.00
CA GLU A 233 -20.47 -1.52 -24.92
C GLU A 233 -21.56 -1.57 -26.01
N ASP A 234 -22.12 -2.75 -26.30
CA ASP A 234 -23.23 -2.90 -27.24
C ASP A 234 -24.60 -2.55 -26.61
N PHE A 235 -24.66 -2.31 -25.29
CA PHE A 235 -25.91 -1.98 -24.60
C PHE A 235 -26.30 -0.52 -24.87
N LYS A 236 -27.21 -0.32 -25.82
CA LYS A 236 -27.68 1.02 -26.22
C LYS A 236 -28.29 1.86 -25.08
N TRP A 237 -28.85 1.21 -24.06
CA TRP A 237 -29.42 1.87 -22.89
C TRP A 237 -28.35 2.36 -21.91
N LEU A 238 -27.15 1.78 -21.98
CA LEU A 238 -26.04 2.06 -21.08
C LEU A 238 -25.34 3.36 -21.50
N ASN A 239 -25.78 4.48 -20.93
CA ASN A 239 -25.20 5.80 -21.19
C ASN A 239 -25.10 6.63 -19.90
N ALA A 240 -24.30 7.70 -19.94
CA ALA A 240 -24.02 8.55 -18.78
C ALA A 240 -25.24 9.31 -18.24
N SER A 241 -26.30 9.46 -19.04
CA SER A 241 -27.56 10.07 -18.59
C SER A 241 -28.38 9.12 -17.72
N TYR A 242 -28.23 7.80 -17.90
CA TYR A 242 -28.98 6.78 -17.18
C TYR A 242 -28.17 6.14 -16.03
N VAL A 243 -26.86 6.00 -16.19
CA VAL A 243 -25.99 5.35 -15.20
C VAL A 243 -25.06 6.36 -14.53
N PRO A 244 -25.26 6.68 -13.23
CA PRO A 244 -24.44 7.67 -12.51
C PRO A 244 -22.95 7.36 -12.49
N VAL A 245 -22.58 6.07 -12.49
CA VAL A 245 -21.17 5.64 -12.50
C VAL A 245 -20.49 6.00 -13.81
N LEU A 246 -21.19 5.92 -14.95
CA LEU A 246 -20.63 6.38 -16.23
C LEU A 246 -20.40 7.89 -16.23
N LYS A 247 -21.26 8.65 -15.56
CA LYS A 247 -21.08 10.10 -15.39
C LYS A 247 -19.85 10.40 -14.52
N GLN A 248 -19.64 9.63 -13.45
CA GLN A 248 -18.43 9.73 -12.61
C GLN A 248 -17.17 9.32 -13.37
N LEU A 249 -17.24 8.28 -14.20
CA LEU A 249 -16.14 7.85 -15.07
C LEU A 249 -15.80 8.88 -16.14
N GLN A 250 -16.74 9.72 -16.58
CA GLN A 250 -16.50 10.78 -17.56
C GLN A 250 -15.98 12.08 -16.93
N ASP A 251 -16.09 12.21 -15.61
CA ASP A 251 -15.63 13.38 -14.89
C ASP A 251 -14.11 13.34 -14.70
N SER A 252 -13.42 14.37 -15.20
CA SER A 252 -11.96 14.44 -15.21
C SER A 252 -11.38 14.55 -13.80
N GLU A 253 -12.11 15.17 -12.86
CA GLU A 253 -11.71 15.26 -11.46
C GLU A 253 -11.80 13.90 -10.76
N THR A 254 -12.87 13.15 -11.02
CA THR A 254 -13.05 11.78 -10.51
C THR A 254 -12.04 10.81 -11.13
N GLN A 255 -11.78 10.89 -12.44
CA GLN A 255 -10.71 10.10 -13.07
C GLN A 255 -9.35 10.40 -12.44
N ASN A 256 -9.03 11.67 -12.21
CA ASN A 256 -7.80 12.04 -11.51
C ASN A 256 -7.80 11.49 -10.07
N TYR A 257 -8.90 11.52 -9.35
CA TYR A 257 -8.98 10.98 -7.99
C TYR A 257 -8.65 9.48 -7.90
N TYR A 258 -9.11 8.67 -8.87
CA TYR A 258 -8.89 7.22 -8.88
C TYR A 258 -7.65 6.76 -9.65
N PHE A 259 -7.24 7.48 -10.71
CA PHE A 259 -6.15 7.08 -11.61
C PHE A 259 -4.90 7.98 -11.54
N SER A 260 -4.93 9.14 -10.87
CA SER A 260 -3.73 9.97 -10.72
C SER A 260 -2.85 9.50 -9.57
N GLY A 261 -1.56 9.29 -9.88
CA GLY A 261 -0.51 9.14 -8.89
C GLY A 261 -0.23 10.50 -8.25
N HIS A 262 -0.72 10.68 -7.03
CA HIS A 262 -0.20 11.57 -5.98
C HIS A 262 0.31 12.95 -6.44
N ASN A 263 -0.56 13.78 -7.03
CA ASN A 263 -0.28 15.21 -7.19
C ASN A 263 -0.95 16.07 -6.10
N ASP A 264 -1.60 15.49 -5.09
CA ASP A 264 -2.34 16.30 -4.11
C ASP A 264 -2.17 15.85 -2.66
N ASP A 265 -2.04 16.89 -1.84
CA ASP A 265 -1.49 16.97 -0.49
C ASP A 265 -2.30 16.16 0.53
N GLY A 266 -1.71 15.06 1.04
CA GLY A 266 -1.94 14.48 2.38
C GLY A 266 -3.34 14.07 2.87
N GLY A 267 -4.43 14.26 2.11
CA GLY A 267 -5.78 14.30 2.70
C GLY A 267 -6.60 13.00 2.73
N THR A 268 -6.33 12.00 1.87
CA THR A 268 -7.28 10.87 1.70
C THR A 268 -6.63 9.48 1.73
N PRO A 269 -7.18 8.50 2.50
CA PRO A 269 -6.61 7.17 2.60
C PRO A 269 -6.63 6.41 1.26
N ILE A 270 -5.47 5.89 0.86
CA ILE A 270 -5.21 5.08 -0.36
C ILE A 270 -6.19 3.91 -0.53
N LYS A 271 -6.80 3.42 0.56
CA LYS A 271 -7.75 2.29 0.57
C LYS A 271 -9.01 2.49 -0.29
N PHE A 272 -9.34 3.73 -0.68
CA PHE A 272 -10.51 4.05 -1.50
C PHE A 272 -10.19 4.34 -2.98
N ARG A 273 -8.93 4.22 -3.41
CA ARG A 273 -8.51 4.41 -4.82
C ARG A 273 -8.39 3.09 -5.60
N ASN A 274 -9.31 2.15 -5.37
CA ASN A 274 -9.31 0.91 -6.15
C ASN A 274 -10.11 1.12 -7.44
N PRO A 275 -9.49 1.02 -8.64
CA PRO A 275 -10.19 1.19 -9.91
C PRO A 275 -11.31 0.16 -10.14
N LYS A 276 -11.32 -0.97 -9.40
CA LYS A 276 -12.46 -1.91 -9.39
C LYS A 276 -13.77 -1.27 -8.93
N TYR A 277 -13.74 -0.23 -8.10
CA TYR A 277 -14.95 0.52 -7.72
C TYR A 277 -15.56 1.31 -8.87
N LEU A 278 -14.77 1.55 -9.92
CA LEU A 278 -15.21 2.18 -11.16
C LEU A 278 -15.40 1.16 -12.29
N SER A 279 -15.18 -0.13 -12.04
CA SER A 279 -15.42 -1.15 -13.06
C SER A 279 -16.90 -1.23 -13.39
N MET A 280 -17.25 -0.92 -14.65
CA MET A 280 -18.62 -0.98 -15.12
C MET A 280 -19.23 -2.37 -14.96
N LEU A 281 -18.43 -3.43 -15.10
CA LEU A 281 -18.86 -4.82 -14.89
C LEU A 281 -19.41 -5.04 -13.48
N ASN A 282 -18.78 -4.43 -12.47
CA ASN A 282 -19.28 -4.47 -11.10
C ASN A 282 -20.62 -3.76 -10.97
N HIS A 283 -20.85 -2.65 -11.67
CA HIS A 283 -22.08 -1.89 -11.55
C HIS A 283 -23.25 -2.45 -12.34
N LEU A 284 -22.99 -3.25 -13.39
CA LEU A 284 -24.04 -3.92 -14.18
C LEU A 284 -24.95 -4.82 -13.34
N ARG A 285 -24.48 -5.31 -12.17
CA ARG A 285 -25.29 -6.11 -11.24
C ARG A 285 -26.57 -5.41 -10.79
N PHE A 286 -26.58 -4.07 -10.77
CA PHE A 286 -27.76 -3.27 -10.41
C PHE A 286 -28.75 -3.11 -11.56
N TYR A 287 -28.33 -3.42 -12.79
CA TYR A 287 -29.10 -3.22 -14.02
C TYR A 287 -29.45 -4.55 -14.71
N ILE A 288 -29.43 -5.67 -13.98
CA ILE A 288 -29.79 -6.99 -14.51
C ILE A 288 -31.15 -6.97 -15.25
N PRO A 289 -32.20 -6.29 -14.76
CA PRO A 289 -33.47 -6.19 -15.49
C PRO A 289 -33.33 -5.50 -16.85
N GLU A 290 -32.48 -4.48 -16.97
CA GLU A 290 -32.20 -3.77 -18.22
C GLU A 290 -31.29 -4.56 -19.15
N VAL A 291 -30.37 -5.36 -18.60
CA VAL A 291 -29.53 -6.28 -19.38
C VAL A 291 -30.37 -7.43 -19.96
N PHE A 292 -31.29 -7.99 -19.17
CA PHE A 292 -32.11 -9.16 -19.57
C PHE A 292 -33.62 -8.94 -19.45
N PRO A 293 -34.21 -7.97 -20.17
CA PRO A 293 -35.61 -7.58 -19.99
C PRO A 293 -36.62 -8.66 -20.42
N ALA A 294 -36.20 -9.64 -21.21
CA ALA A 294 -37.04 -10.74 -21.67
C ALA A 294 -37.17 -11.91 -20.66
N LEU A 295 -36.35 -11.90 -19.60
CA LEU A 295 -36.28 -12.98 -18.61
C LEU A 295 -37.00 -12.59 -17.32
N LYS A 296 -37.83 -13.49 -16.81
CA LYS A 296 -38.59 -13.34 -15.57
C LYS A 296 -37.73 -13.59 -14.34
N LYS A 297 -36.73 -14.47 -14.45
CA LYS A 297 -35.83 -14.84 -13.36
C LYS A 297 -34.44 -15.12 -13.92
N VAL A 298 -33.42 -14.53 -13.30
CA VAL A 298 -32.00 -14.75 -13.57
C VAL A 298 -31.27 -14.80 -12.24
N ILE A 299 -30.32 -15.71 -12.09
CA ILE A 299 -29.44 -15.77 -10.92
C ILE A 299 -28.09 -15.16 -11.27
N PHE A 300 -27.72 -14.11 -10.56
CA PHE A 300 -26.37 -13.56 -10.63
C PHE A 300 -25.40 -14.43 -9.84
N LEU A 301 -24.26 -14.76 -10.44
CA LEU A 301 -23.12 -15.39 -9.79
C LEU A 301 -21.91 -14.47 -9.97
N ASP A 302 -21.20 -14.20 -8.87
CA ASP A 302 -19.93 -13.47 -8.93
C ASP A 302 -18.84 -14.36 -9.56
N ASP A 303 -17.75 -13.78 -10.04
CA ASP A 303 -16.69 -14.55 -10.72
C ASP A 303 -15.77 -15.31 -9.76
N ASP A 304 -15.80 -14.97 -8.47
CA ASP A 304 -15.02 -15.59 -7.40
C ASP A 304 -15.72 -16.76 -6.69
N VAL A 305 -16.81 -17.27 -7.27
CA VAL A 305 -17.59 -18.38 -6.70
C VAL A 305 -17.27 -19.74 -7.33
N VAL A 306 -17.44 -20.81 -6.55
CA VAL A 306 -17.40 -22.20 -7.05
C VAL A 306 -18.66 -22.92 -6.62
N VAL A 307 -19.45 -23.38 -7.59
CA VAL A 307 -20.70 -24.10 -7.33
C VAL A 307 -20.41 -25.54 -6.97
N GLN A 308 -20.86 -26.00 -5.80
CA GLN A 308 -20.63 -27.36 -5.30
C GLN A 308 -21.90 -28.23 -5.28
N LYS A 309 -23.07 -27.66 -5.60
CA LYS A 309 -24.36 -28.37 -5.61
C LYS A 309 -25.26 -27.81 -6.72
N ASP A 310 -26.23 -28.62 -7.11
CA ASP A 310 -27.24 -28.24 -8.11
C ASP A 310 -28.05 -27.01 -7.63
N LEU A 311 -28.01 -25.93 -8.40
CA LEU A 311 -28.68 -24.66 -8.07
C LEU A 311 -30.13 -24.57 -8.60
N SER A 312 -30.63 -25.61 -9.28
CA SER A 312 -31.97 -25.60 -9.90
C SER A 312 -33.08 -25.31 -8.89
N ALA A 313 -32.91 -25.71 -7.62
CA ALA A 313 -33.87 -25.47 -6.55
C ALA A 313 -34.13 -23.98 -6.28
N ILE A 314 -33.21 -23.07 -6.63
CA ILE A 314 -33.37 -21.61 -6.41
C ILE A 314 -34.38 -21.02 -7.42
N PHE A 315 -34.63 -21.71 -8.54
CA PHE A 315 -35.61 -21.28 -9.54
C PHE A 315 -37.05 -21.59 -9.17
N TYR A 316 -37.29 -22.44 -8.16
CA TYR A 316 -38.60 -22.85 -7.66
C TYR A 316 -38.91 -22.19 -6.32
#